data_AF-A0A0Z8V922-F1
#
_entry.id   AF-A0A0Z8V922-F1
#
_cell.length_a   1.000
_cell.length_b   1.000
_cell.length_c   1.000
_cell.angle_alpha   90.00
_cell.angle_beta   90.00
_cell.angle_gamma   90.00
#
_symmetry.space_group_name_H-M   'P 1'
#
loop_
_entity.id
_entity.type
_entity.pdbx_description
1 polymer ?
#
loop_
_entity_poly.entity_id
_entity_poly.type
_entity_poly.pdbx_seq_one_letter_code
_entity_poly.pdbx_strand_id
1 'polypeptide(L)'
;MNRLKELRKERGLTQQELAQEIGTTKLTISNWENEKHAIGSEKAKLLADSFNVSVGYLLGHSEYRDSQEASYQLNQIDPSDPYNHVKARIYSLLGDSLLEELERQYVTGYYSDDPDFSRLVSFLSAVNQLSYMPEEEMLLNYGILSQDDKMIINNLVADMAEKVKKENQKKPWENKF
;
A
#
# COMPACT_ATOMS: atom_id res chain seq x y z
N MET A 1 -9.38 -0.90 15.47
CA MET A 1 -10.57 -0.04 15.35
C MET A 1 -10.47 0.71 14.04
N ASN A 2 -11.31 0.37 13.05
CA ASN A 2 -11.40 1.14 11.80
C ASN A 2 -12.22 2.43 11.98
N ARG A 3 -12.07 3.39 11.06
CA ARG A 3 -12.70 4.73 11.10
C ARG A 3 -13.96 4.86 10.23
N LEU A 4 -14.48 3.76 9.68
CA LEU A 4 -15.61 3.79 8.72
C LEU A 4 -16.85 4.48 9.30
N LYS A 5 -17.19 4.17 10.55
CA LYS A 5 -18.37 4.73 11.23
C LYS A 5 -18.23 6.23 11.47
N GLU A 6 -17.02 6.68 11.77
CA GLU A 6 -16.71 8.09 12.02
C GLU A 6 -16.83 8.88 10.72
N LEU A 7 -16.15 8.42 9.66
CA LEU A 7 -16.18 9.03 8.33
C LEU A 7 -17.59 9.10 7.74
N ARG A 8 -18.38 8.04 7.89
CA ARG A 8 -19.78 8.05 7.45
C ARG A 8 -20.59 9.13 8.18
N LYS A 9 -20.43 9.24 9.50
CA LYS A 9 -21.14 10.23 10.31
C LYS A 9 -20.70 11.65 10.03
N GLU A 10 -19.42 11.88 9.77
CA GLU A 10 -18.87 13.18 9.36
C GLU A 10 -19.55 13.69 8.09
N ARG A 11 -19.87 12.78 7.15
CA ARG A 11 -20.65 13.10 5.96
C ARG A 11 -22.17 13.15 6.15
N GLY A 12 -22.67 12.91 7.36
CA GLY A 12 -24.11 12.90 7.64
C GLY A 12 -24.88 11.74 6.99
N LEU A 13 -24.20 10.70 6.52
CA LEU A 13 -24.84 9.56 5.84
C LEU A 13 -25.38 8.54 6.83
N THR A 14 -26.49 7.91 6.51
CA THR A 14 -26.96 6.67 7.14
C THR A 14 -26.21 5.46 6.60
N GLN A 15 -26.23 4.33 7.33
CA GLN A 15 -25.63 3.08 6.83
C GLN A 15 -26.26 2.62 5.51
N GLN A 16 -27.53 2.96 5.26
CA GLN A 16 -28.23 2.59 4.03
C GLN A 16 -27.77 3.42 2.83
N GLU A 17 -27.59 4.73 3.01
CA GLU A 17 -27.10 5.62 1.96
C GLU A 17 -25.67 5.26 1.56
N LEU A 18 -24.79 5.03 2.54
CA LEU A 18 -23.43 4.57 2.25
C LEU A 18 -23.43 3.22 1.53
N ALA A 19 -24.32 2.30 1.92
CA ALA A 19 -24.42 1.01 1.26
C ALA A 19 -24.82 1.15 -0.22
N GLN A 20 -25.71 2.10 -0.54
CA GLN A 20 -26.11 2.40 -1.92
C GLN A 20 -24.95 3.00 -2.72
N GLU A 21 -24.21 3.96 -2.15
CA GLU A 21 -23.06 4.60 -2.79
C GLU A 21 -21.95 3.59 -3.14
N ILE A 22 -21.69 2.65 -2.23
CA ILE A 22 -20.59 1.67 -2.35
C ILE A 22 -21.00 0.39 -3.09
N GLY A 23 -22.29 0.25 -3.43
CA GLY A 23 -22.85 -0.95 -4.05
C GLY A 23 -22.75 -2.17 -3.14
N THR A 24 -23.24 -2.06 -1.91
CA THR A 24 -23.28 -3.15 -0.91
C THR A 24 -24.58 -3.11 -0.10
N THR A 25 -24.66 -3.87 1.00
CA THR A 25 -25.84 -3.90 1.88
C THR A 25 -25.61 -3.11 3.16
N LYS A 26 -26.68 -2.58 3.76
CA LYS A 26 -26.65 -1.96 5.09
C LYS A 26 -26.05 -2.89 6.15
N LEU A 27 -26.37 -4.19 6.08
CA LEU A 27 -25.81 -5.20 6.99
C LEU A 27 -24.30 -5.30 6.83
N THR A 28 -23.80 -5.27 5.59
CA THR A 28 -22.36 -5.26 5.31
C THR A 28 -21.67 -4.05 5.92
N ILE A 29 -22.21 -2.84 5.71
CA ILE A 29 -21.69 -1.61 6.35
C ILE A 29 -21.68 -1.77 7.88
N SER A 30 -22.79 -2.23 8.47
CA SER A 30 -22.86 -2.46 9.91
C SER A 30 -21.84 -3.48 10.41
N ASN A 31 -21.63 -4.58 9.68
CA ASN A 31 -20.64 -5.58 10.05
C ASN A 31 -19.21 -5.02 9.98
N TRP A 32 -18.89 -4.19 8.99
CA TRP A 32 -17.60 -3.51 8.90
C TRP A 32 -17.39 -2.48 10.01
N GLU A 33 -18.39 -1.63 10.29
CA GLU A 33 -18.33 -0.63 11.36
C GLU A 33 -18.19 -1.21 12.77
N ASN A 34 -18.64 -2.47 12.96
CA ASN A 34 -18.54 -3.18 14.23
C ASN A 34 -17.47 -4.28 14.20
N GLU A 35 -16.57 -4.26 13.21
CA GLU A 35 -15.43 -5.19 13.07
C GLU A 35 -15.79 -6.68 13.07
N LYS A 36 -17.04 -7.02 12.73
CA LYS A 36 -17.47 -8.41 12.59
C LYS A 36 -16.83 -9.08 11.39
N HIS A 37 -16.54 -8.29 10.35
CA HIS A 37 -15.83 -8.72 9.15
C HIS A 37 -14.81 -7.66 8.75
N ALA A 38 -13.66 -8.11 8.26
CA ALA A 38 -12.67 -7.23 7.64
C ALA A 38 -13.21 -6.65 6.33
N ILE A 39 -12.76 -5.43 5.99
CA ILE A 39 -13.03 -4.80 4.71
C ILE A 39 -11.97 -5.32 3.73
N GLY A 40 -12.41 -5.99 2.65
CA GLY A 40 -11.49 -6.44 1.60
C GLY A 40 -10.84 -5.26 0.88
N SER A 41 -9.64 -5.46 0.32
CA SER A 41 -8.82 -4.40 -0.30
C SER A 41 -9.57 -3.55 -1.32
N GLU A 42 -10.32 -4.17 -2.23
CA GLU A 42 -11.11 -3.47 -3.25
C GLU A 42 -12.15 -2.52 -2.63
N LYS A 43 -12.91 -3.01 -1.65
CA LYS A 43 -13.92 -2.19 -0.95
C LYS A 43 -13.29 -1.15 -0.04
N ALA A 44 -12.14 -1.45 0.57
CA ALA A 44 -11.40 -0.50 1.39
C ALA A 44 -10.91 0.67 0.53
N LYS A 45 -10.38 0.39 -0.66
CA LYS A 45 -9.98 1.43 -1.63
C LYS A 45 -11.18 2.28 -2.05
N LEU A 46 -12.28 1.63 -2.46
CA LEU A 46 -13.50 2.35 -2.88
C LEU A 46 -14.05 3.26 -1.78
N LEU A 47 -14.07 2.80 -0.52
CA LEU A 47 -14.48 3.59 0.63
C LEU A 47 -13.52 4.73 0.91
N ALA A 48 -12.21 4.49 0.87
CA ALA A 48 -11.20 5.50 1.12
C ALA A 48 -11.28 6.63 0.07
N ASP A 49 -11.38 6.25 -1.21
CA ASP A 49 -11.60 7.16 -2.33
C ASP A 49 -12.90 7.94 -2.15
N SER A 50 -14.00 7.26 -1.76
CA SER A 50 -15.28 7.94 -1.55
C SER A 50 -15.11 9.00 -0.48
N PHE A 51 -14.50 8.68 0.67
CA PHE A 51 -14.28 9.59 1.80
C PHE A 51 -13.18 10.64 1.60
N ASN A 52 -12.39 10.54 0.52
CA ASN A 52 -11.20 11.35 0.28
C ASN A 52 -10.21 11.26 1.46
N VAL A 53 -9.93 10.03 1.88
CA VAL A 53 -8.91 9.69 2.87
C VAL A 53 -8.07 8.52 2.34
N SER A 54 -6.99 8.21 3.04
CA SER A 54 -6.14 7.07 2.74
C SER A 54 -6.75 5.76 3.25
N VAL A 55 -6.38 4.65 2.61
CA VAL A 55 -6.78 3.31 3.06
C VAL A 55 -6.24 3.05 4.46
N GLY A 56 -5.00 3.46 4.75
CA GLY A 56 -4.41 3.36 6.09
C GLY A 56 -5.25 4.08 7.14
N TYR A 57 -5.70 5.31 6.87
CA TYR A 57 -6.56 6.06 7.78
C TYR A 57 -7.91 5.39 8.00
N LEU A 58 -8.58 4.99 6.91
CA LEU A 58 -9.88 4.30 6.95
C LEU A 58 -9.81 3.03 7.82
N LEU A 59 -8.76 2.23 7.64
CA LEU A 59 -8.58 0.96 8.34
C LEU A 59 -8.07 1.11 9.77
N GLY A 60 -7.66 2.31 10.18
CA GLY A 60 -7.11 2.53 11.53
C GLY A 60 -5.62 2.24 11.64
N HIS A 61 -4.90 2.17 10.52
CA HIS A 61 -3.47 1.86 10.49
C HIS A 61 -2.61 3.12 10.39
N SER A 62 -3.19 4.29 10.11
CA SER A 62 -2.46 5.56 10.12
C SER A 62 -3.25 6.64 10.83
N GLU A 63 -2.54 7.53 11.51
CA GLU A 63 -3.13 8.74 12.11
C GLU A 63 -3.34 9.88 11.11
N TYR A 64 -2.73 9.81 9.92
CA TYR A 64 -2.84 10.85 8.89
C TYR A 64 -3.98 10.55 7.92
N ARG A 65 -4.87 11.53 7.66
CA ARG A 65 -5.99 11.36 6.73
C ARG A 65 -5.51 11.01 5.33
N ASP A 66 -4.42 11.61 4.88
CA ASP A 66 -3.83 11.35 3.57
C ASP A 66 -2.31 11.59 3.56
N SER A 67 -1.69 11.30 2.42
CA SER A 67 -0.26 11.51 2.21
C SER A 67 0.17 12.97 2.27
N GLN A 68 -0.72 13.94 2.01
CA GLN A 68 -0.38 15.37 2.08
C GLN A 68 -0.30 15.81 3.53
N GLU A 69 -1.28 15.41 4.35
CA GLU A 69 -1.25 15.64 5.79
C GLU A 69 -0.03 14.98 6.43
N ALA A 70 0.25 13.72 6.10
CA ALA A 70 1.42 13.01 6.61
C ALA A 70 2.72 13.75 6.23
N SER A 71 2.84 14.19 4.97
CA SER A 71 4.02 14.92 4.51
C SER A 71 4.18 16.26 5.22
N TYR A 72 3.09 17.00 5.43
CA TYR A 72 3.11 18.27 6.14
C TYR A 72 3.54 18.12 7.60
N GLN A 73 3.01 17.13 8.31
CA GLN A 73 3.35 16.89 9.71
C GLN A 73 4.80 16.40 9.86
N LEU A 74 5.24 15.46 9.03
CA LEU A 74 6.63 14.97 9.04
C LEU A 74 7.64 16.09 8.77
N ASN A 75 7.36 16.95 7.79
CA ASN A 75 8.21 18.11 7.50
C ASN A 75 8.29 19.12 8.65
N GLN A 76 7.29 19.19 9.54
CA GLN A 76 7.40 20.03 10.74
C GLN A 76 8.24 19.40 11.83
N ILE A 77 8.28 18.07 11.90
CA ILE A 77 9.06 17.32 12.90
C ILE A 77 10.55 17.35 12.54
N ASP A 78 10.88 16.99 11.30
CA ASP A 78 12.23 17.05 10.77
C ASP A 78 12.20 17.54 9.31
N PRO A 79 12.32 18.85 9.06
CA PRO A 79 12.34 19.41 7.71
C PRO A 79 13.54 18.95 6.88
N SER A 80 14.58 18.41 7.51
CA SER A 80 15.82 17.99 6.84
C SER A 80 15.81 16.54 6.40
N ASP A 81 14.83 15.74 6.86
CA ASP A 81 14.67 14.35 6.46
C ASP A 81 14.26 14.24 4.98
N PRO A 82 15.16 13.78 4.09
CA PRO A 82 14.87 13.69 2.66
C PRO A 82 13.82 12.62 2.33
N TYR A 83 13.40 11.79 3.30
CA TYR A 83 12.46 10.69 3.12
C TYR A 83 11.03 11.01 3.57
N ASN A 84 10.77 12.21 4.08
CA ASN A 84 9.42 12.62 4.52
C ASN A 84 8.34 12.37 3.47
N HIS A 85 8.63 12.61 2.20
CA HIS A 85 7.68 12.34 1.11
C HIS A 85 7.35 10.86 1.00
N VAL A 86 8.34 9.96 1.08
CA VAL A 86 8.09 8.52 0.95
C VAL A 86 7.44 7.95 2.20
N LYS A 87 7.88 8.37 3.39
CA LYS A 87 7.24 8.01 4.67
C LYS A 87 5.75 8.38 4.65
N ALA A 88 5.42 9.58 4.19
CA ALA A 88 4.04 10.04 4.07
C ALA A 88 3.18 9.14 3.17
N ARG A 89 3.75 8.65 2.06
CA ARG A 89 3.06 7.72 1.16
C ARG A 89 2.89 6.34 1.78
N ILE A 90 3.91 5.84 2.48
CA ILE A 90 3.83 4.56 3.22
C ILE A 90 2.74 4.63 4.28
N TYR A 91 2.69 5.69 5.09
CA TYR A 91 1.64 5.88 6.08
C TYR A 91 0.25 5.93 5.45
N SER A 92 0.11 6.64 4.34
CA SER A 92 -1.16 6.69 3.59
C SER A 92 -1.58 5.32 3.03
N LEU A 93 -0.67 4.59 2.39
CA LEU A 93 -1.00 3.37 1.66
C LEU A 93 -1.08 2.14 2.55
N LEU A 94 -0.13 2.02 3.47
CA LEU A 94 0.14 0.81 4.23
C LEU A 94 -0.13 1.01 5.73
N GLY A 95 0.07 2.22 6.24
CA GLY A 95 -0.07 2.54 7.65
C GLY A 95 1.24 2.47 8.42
N ASP A 96 1.18 2.93 9.67
CA ASP A 96 2.33 3.25 10.51
C ASP A 96 3.11 1.99 10.90
N SER A 97 2.40 0.87 11.18
CA SER A 97 3.02 -0.42 11.53
C SER A 97 3.75 -1.09 10.36
N LEU A 98 3.44 -0.73 9.12
CA LEU A 98 4.09 -1.32 7.94
C LEU A 98 5.38 -0.60 7.55
N LEU A 99 5.60 0.64 8.00
CA LEU A 99 6.93 1.26 7.89
C LEU A 99 7.94 0.49 8.75
N GLU A 100 7.58 0.13 9.99
CA GLU A 100 8.44 -0.68 10.85
C GLU A 100 8.81 -2.02 10.20
N GLU A 101 7.87 -2.64 9.48
CA GLU A 101 8.15 -3.88 8.75
C GLU A 101 9.12 -3.65 7.59
N LEU A 102 8.95 -2.58 6.80
CA LEU A 102 9.93 -2.21 5.78
C LEU A 102 11.32 -1.93 6.39
N GLU A 103 11.38 -1.25 7.52
CA GLU A 103 12.64 -1.00 8.21
C GLU A 103 13.29 -2.30 8.68
N ARG A 104 12.52 -3.21 9.29
CA ARG A 104 13.02 -4.55 9.66
C ARG A 104 13.58 -5.34 8.48
N GLN A 105 12.97 -5.20 7.30
CA GLN A 105 13.35 -5.93 6.09
C GLN A 105 14.57 -5.31 5.37
N TYR A 106 14.68 -3.99 5.38
CA TYR A 106 15.65 -3.26 4.54
C TYR A 106 16.71 -2.49 5.32
N VAL A 107 16.61 -2.32 6.63
CA VAL A 107 17.68 -1.70 7.44
C VAL A 107 18.66 -2.78 7.88
N THR A 108 19.93 -2.60 7.50
CA THR A 108 20.98 -3.54 7.91
C THR A 108 21.38 -3.22 9.34
N GLY A 109 21.29 -4.23 10.22
CA GLY A 109 21.53 -4.00 11.64
C GLY A 109 20.41 -3.21 12.32
N TYR A 110 19.14 -3.41 11.96
CA TYR A 110 17.99 -2.67 12.53
C TYR A 110 17.98 -2.55 14.08
N TYR A 111 18.54 -3.53 14.81
CA TYR A 111 18.64 -3.50 16.28
C TYR A 111 20.02 -3.06 16.82
N SER A 112 20.92 -2.56 15.96
CA SER A 112 22.23 -2.04 16.37
C SER A 112 22.14 -0.57 16.77
N ASP A 113 23.17 -0.08 17.47
CA ASP A 113 23.31 1.34 17.80
C ASP A 113 23.64 2.21 16.57
N ASP A 114 24.05 1.59 15.46
CA ASP A 114 24.40 2.26 14.20
C ASP A 114 23.82 1.46 13.00
N PRO A 115 22.51 1.61 12.74
CA PRO A 115 21.84 0.92 11.65
C PRO A 115 22.15 1.55 10.28
N ASP A 116 22.34 0.72 9.25
CA ASP A 116 22.56 1.16 7.87
C ASP A 116 21.25 1.13 7.06
N PHE A 117 20.78 2.32 6.70
CA PHE A 117 19.55 2.55 5.95
C PHE A 117 19.73 2.52 4.43
N SER A 118 20.94 2.35 3.90
CA SER A 118 21.24 2.49 2.46
C SER A 118 20.33 1.65 1.56
N ARG A 119 19.98 0.43 2.01
CA ARG A 119 19.07 -0.47 1.31
C ARG A 119 17.62 0.01 1.34
N LEU A 120 17.14 0.44 2.51
CA LEU A 120 15.80 1.04 2.64
C LEU A 120 15.70 2.27 1.74
N VAL A 121 16.67 3.16 1.78
CA VAL A 121 16.74 4.36 0.93
C VAL A 121 16.68 4.02 -0.55
N SER A 122 17.40 3.00 -0.99
CA SER A 122 17.39 2.53 -2.37
C SER A 122 16.01 1.99 -2.77
N PHE A 123 15.38 1.21 -1.90
CA PHE A 123 14.02 0.69 -2.12
C PHE A 123 12.99 1.82 -2.22
N LEU A 124 13.01 2.74 -1.24
CA LEU A 124 12.12 3.90 -1.21
C LEU A 124 12.30 4.80 -2.45
N SER A 125 13.54 4.97 -2.91
CA SER A 125 13.84 5.72 -4.14
C SER A 125 13.26 5.04 -5.38
N ALA A 126 13.34 3.72 -5.47
CA ALA A 126 12.75 2.96 -6.58
C ALA A 126 11.20 3.06 -6.59
N VAL A 127 10.56 2.92 -5.42
CA VAL A 127 9.12 3.14 -5.26
C VAL A 127 8.74 4.55 -5.71
N ASN A 128 9.51 5.56 -5.29
CA ASN A 128 9.25 6.95 -5.66
C ASN A 128 9.34 7.20 -7.18
N GLN A 129 10.29 6.55 -7.87
CA GLN A 129 10.40 6.65 -9.33
C GLN A 129 9.22 6.04 -10.09
N LEU A 130 8.50 5.10 -9.46
CA LEU A 130 7.35 4.41 -10.03
C LEU A 130 6.02 5.04 -9.61
N SER A 131 6.04 6.24 -9.03
CA SER A 131 4.84 6.93 -8.56
C SER A 131 3.75 6.98 -9.63
N TYR A 132 2.51 6.65 -9.24
CA TYR A 132 1.33 6.61 -10.11
C TYR A 132 1.32 5.48 -11.15
N MET A 133 2.22 4.50 -11.03
CA MET A 133 2.22 3.28 -11.83
C MET A 133 1.72 2.07 -11.02
N PRO A 134 1.11 1.07 -11.65
CA PRO A 134 0.70 -0.17 -10.97
C PRO A 134 1.83 -0.86 -10.19
N GLU A 135 3.06 -0.73 -10.68
CA GLU A 135 4.28 -1.31 -10.10
C GLU A 135 4.61 -0.73 -8.73
N GLU A 136 4.17 0.49 -8.42
CA GLU A 136 4.40 1.12 -7.12
C GLU A 136 3.75 0.32 -5.99
N GLU A 137 2.45 0.06 -6.11
CA GLU A 137 1.67 -0.70 -5.13
C GLU A 137 2.20 -2.14 -5.04
N MET A 138 2.59 -2.73 -6.18
CA MET A 138 3.24 -4.04 -6.21
C MET A 138 4.53 -4.06 -5.40
N LEU A 139 5.43 -3.09 -5.61
CA LEU A 139 6.71 -3.04 -4.89
C LEU A 139 6.53 -2.80 -3.40
N LEU A 140 5.62 -1.90 -3.03
CA LEU A 140 5.29 -1.62 -1.63
C LEU A 140 4.78 -2.88 -0.91
N ASN A 141 3.80 -3.58 -1.52
CA ASN A 141 3.28 -4.83 -0.99
C ASN A 141 4.36 -5.92 -0.97
N TYR A 142 5.18 -6.03 -2.03
CA TYR A 142 6.27 -6.99 -2.08
C TYR A 142 7.32 -6.71 -0.99
N GLY A 143 7.61 -5.45 -0.70
CA GLY A 143 8.63 -5.02 0.25
C GLY A 143 8.41 -5.57 1.66
N ILE A 144 7.15 -5.64 2.09
CA ILE A 144 6.74 -6.09 3.43
C ILE A 144 6.59 -7.61 3.56
N LEU A 145 6.73 -8.37 2.47
CA LEU A 145 6.56 -9.83 2.51
C LEU A 145 7.73 -10.53 3.22
N SER A 146 7.43 -11.72 3.76
CA SER A 146 8.43 -12.64 4.25
C SER A 146 9.38 -13.09 3.13
N GLN A 147 10.57 -13.57 3.47
CA GLN A 147 11.52 -14.07 2.48
C GLN A 147 10.98 -15.28 1.71
N ASP A 148 10.20 -16.14 2.37
CA ASP A 148 9.58 -17.31 1.74
C ASP A 148 8.52 -16.88 0.71
N ASP A 149 7.67 -15.90 1.06
CA ASP A 149 6.66 -15.38 0.13
C ASP A 149 7.31 -14.65 -1.05
N LYS A 150 8.37 -13.87 -0.81
CA LYS A 150 9.18 -13.23 -1.87
C LYS A 150 9.77 -14.26 -2.82
N MET A 151 10.28 -15.38 -2.29
CA MET A 151 10.83 -16.47 -3.09
C MET A 151 9.76 -17.11 -3.99
N ILE A 152 8.56 -17.35 -3.46
CA ILE A 152 7.43 -17.89 -4.23
C ILE A 152 7.09 -16.96 -5.39
N ILE A 153 6.95 -15.66 -5.12
CA ILE A 153 6.63 -14.65 -6.15
C ILE A 153 7.74 -14.57 -7.20
N ASN A 154 9.01 -14.55 -6.77
CA ASN A 154 10.15 -14.47 -7.69
C ASN A 154 10.20 -15.67 -8.64
N ASN A 155 9.95 -16.88 -8.13
CA ASN A 155 9.90 -18.08 -8.95
C ASN A 155 8.75 -18.02 -9.96
N LEU A 156 7.56 -17.60 -9.52
CA LEU A 156 6.41 -17.44 -10.41
C LEU A 156 6.69 -16.42 -11.53
N VAL A 157 7.23 -15.25 -11.19
CA VAL A 157 7.58 -14.20 -12.16
C VAL A 157 8.66 -14.69 -13.13
N ALA A 158 9.68 -15.41 -12.64
CA ALA A 158 10.73 -15.98 -13.47
C ALA A 158 10.17 -17.00 -14.48
N ASP A 159 9.31 -17.91 -14.02
CA ASP A 159 8.67 -18.91 -14.89
C ASP A 159 7.79 -18.28 -15.97
N MET A 160 7.03 -17.23 -15.62
CA MET A 160 6.23 -16.46 -16.58
C MET A 160 7.12 -15.75 -17.59
N ALA A 161 8.20 -15.11 -17.13
CA ALA A 161 9.15 -14.43 -18.01
C ALA A 161 9.88 -15.39 -18.96
N GLU A 162 10.23 -16.59 -18.52
CA GLU A 162 10.86 -17.61 -19.37
C GLU A 162 9.95 -18.06 -20.52
N LYS A 163 8.63 -18.15 -20.29
CA LYS A 163 7.67 -18.44 -21.38
C LYS A 163 7.71 -17.35 -22.44
N VAL A 164 7.66 -16.08 -22.03
CA VAL A 164 7.74 -14.93 -22.93
C VAL A 164 9.07 -14.91 -23.70
N LYS A 165 10.20 -15.18 -23.04
CA LYS A 165 11.51 -15.26 -23.71
C LYS A 165 11.55 -16.36 -24.77
N LYS A 166 11.02 -17.56 -24.46
CA LYS A 166 10.97 -18.69 -25.40
C LYS A 166 10.07 -18.39 -26.62
N GLU A 167 8.95 -17.72 -26.41
CA GLU A 167 8.08 -17.26 -27.52
C GLU A 167 8.80 -16.26 -28.43
N ASN A 168 9.51 -15.29 -27.84
CA ASN A 168 10.25 -14.29 -28.60
C ASN A 168 11.51 -14.83 -29.31
N GLN A 169 12.07 -15.96 -28.84
CA GLN A 169 13.17 -16.64 -29.53
C GLN A 169 12.72 -17.45 -30.75
N LYS A 170 11.42 -17.75 -30.90
CA LYS A 170 10.89 -18.62 -31.96
C LYS A 170 10.70 -18.00 -33.34
N LYS A 171 11.07 -16.74 -33.61
CA LYS A 171 10.90 -16.15 -34.97
C LYS A 171 12.07 -15.31 -35.47
N PRO A 172 12.86 -15.88 -36.40
CA PRO A 172 13.21 -15.17 -37.64
C PRO A 172 12.67 -15.78 -38.94
N TRP A 173 12.22 -17.04 -38.97
CA TRP A 173 11.94 -17.78 -40.23
C TRP A 173 10.48 -18.19 -40.48
N GLU A 174 9.57 -18.05 -39.52
CA GLU A 174 8.16 -18.47 -39.70
C GLU A 174 7.25 -17.43 -40.40
N ASN A 175 7.78 -16.27 -40.80
CA ASN A 175 7.05 -15.23 -41.55
C ASN A 175 7.47 -15.15 -43.04
N LYS A 176 8.04 -16.22 -43.60
CA LYS A 176 8.33 -16.32 -45.04
C LYS A 176 7.74 -17.59 -45.64
N PHE A 177 6.42 -17.65 -45.77
CA PHE A 177 5.72 -18.39 -46.83
C PHE A 177 4.37 -17.72 -47.08
#